data_AF-A0A971BRF3-F1
#
_entry.id   AF-A0A971BRF3-F1
#
_cell.length_a   1.000
_cell.length_b   1.000
_cell.length_c   1.000
_cell.angle_alpha   90.00
_cell.angle_beta   90.00
_cell.angle_gamma   90.00
#
_symmetry.space_group_name_H-M   'P 1'
#
loop_
_entity.id
_entity.type
_entity.pdbx_description
1 polymer ?
#
loop_
_entity_poly.entity_id
_entity_poly.type
_entity_poly.pdbx_seq_one_letter_code
_entity_poly.pdbx_strand_id
1 'polypeptide(L)'
;MDQIKKGCMELAKKRIEWTLILDEVAKAEGIVVSDEEIAEEIDGMTADIAEEMKQKEARRRLHSYERENVTDLIKVRKTVNRLAEIVTGKEQSQPAE
;
A
#
# COMPACT_ATOMS: atom_id res chain seq x y z
N MET A 1 14.64 29.87 0.62
CA MET A 1 14.95 28.53 1.15
C MET A 1 14.11 28.17 2.38
N ASP A 2 13.87 29.09 3.30
CA ASP A 2 13.13 28.80 4.55
C ASP A 2 11.66 28.39 4.36
N GLN A 3 10.94 28.97 3.40
CA GLN A 3 9.56 28.56 3.09
C GLN A 3 9.46 27.14 2.54
N ILE A 4 10.40 26.73 1.68
CA ILE A 4 10.47 25.36 1.14
C ILE A 4 10.75 24.39 2.29
N LYS A 5 11.73 24.71 3.15
CA LYS A 5 12.07 23.89 4.32
C LYS A 5 10.86 23.71 5.25
N LYS A 6 10.14 24.79 5.55
CA LYS A 6 8.93 24.74 6.38
C LYS A 6 7.83 23.90 5.72
N GLY A 7 7.60 24.06 4.42
CA GLY A 7 6.63 23.27 3.67
C GLY A 7 6.95 21.77 3.67
N CYS A 8 8.21 21.41 3.43
CA CYS A 8 8.66 20.01 3.50
C CYS A 8 8.52 19.43 4.92
N MET A 9 8.82 20.21 5.96
CA MET A 9 8.70 19.78 7.35
C MET A 9 7.25 19.45 7.72
N GLU A 10 6.30 20.31 7.35
CA GLU A 10 4.87 20.06 7.60
C GLU A 10 4.35 18.84 6.84
N LEU A 11 4.80 18.66 5.59
CA LEU A 11 4.44 17.48 4.80
C LEU A 11 4.99 16.20 5.44
N ALA A 12 6.25 16.21 5.89
CA ALA A 12 6.89 15.08 6.54
C ALA A 12 6.18 14.72 7.85
N LYS A 13 5.84 15.72 8.67
CA LYS A 13 5.09 15.52 9.92
C LYS A 13 3.75 14.84 9.67
N LYS A 14 2.96 15.36 8.71
CA LYS A 14 1.69 14.75 8.34
C LYS A 14 1.87 13.30 7.87
N ARG A 15 2.86 13.03 7.01
CA ARG A 15 3.12 11.66 6.53
C ARG A 15 3.41 10.70 7.69
N ILE A 16 4.28 11.10 8.62
CA ILE A 16 4.61 10.28 9.79
C ILE A 16 3.37 10.03 10.65
N GLU A 17 2.58 11.07 10.95
CA GLU A 17 1.36 10.92 11.73
C GLU A 17 0.38 9.92 11.08
N TRP A 18 0.15 10.05 9.76
CA TRP A 18 -0.71 9.12 9.03
C TRP A 18 -0.19 7.70 9.03
N THR A 19 1.11 7.49 8.82
CA THR A 19 1.72 6.16 8.87
C THR A 19 1.55 5.52 10.25
N LEU A 20 1.78 6.28 11.32
CA LEU A 20 1.63 5.77 12.69
C LEU A 20 0.18 5.40 13.01
N ILE A 21 -0.77 6.25 12.62
CA ILE A 21 -2.21 5.99 12.83
C ILE A 21 -2.63 4.72 12.08
N LEU A 22 -2.28 4.61 10.79
CA LEU A 22 -2.66 3.47 9.97
C LEU A 22 -2.02 2.17 10.48
N ASP A 23 -0.76 2.20 10.90
CA ASP A 23 -0.11 1.01 11.44
C ASP A 23 -0.79 0.53 12.73
N GLU A 24 -1.19 1.46 13.61
CA GLU A 24 -1.89 1.10 14.85
C GLU A 24 -3.30 0.56 14.60
N VAL A 25 -4.04 1.17 13.68
CA VAL A 25 -5.36 0.65 13.27
C VAL A 25 -5.23 -0.73 12.64
N ALA A 26 -4.24 -0.93 11.77
CA ALA A 26 -4.01 -2.23 11.15
C ALA A 26 -3.76 -3.33 12.19
N LYS A 27 -2.99 -3.03 13.25
CA LYS A 27 -2.78 -3.96 14.37
C LYS A 27 -4.07 -4.23 15.14
N ALA A 28 -4.81 -3.18 15.49
CA ALA A 28 -6.05 -3.30 16.26
C ALA A 28 -7.13 -4.13 15.53
N GLU A 29 -7.24 -3.94 14.21
CA GLU A 29 -8.20 -4.67 13.36
C GLU A 29 -7.67 -6.02 12.87
N GLY A 30 -6.45 -6.42 13.25
CA GLY A 30 -5.86 -7.71 12.86
C GLY A 30 -5.61 -7.84 11.35
N ILE A 31 -5.30 -6.73 10.68
CA ILE A 31 -5.05 -6.71 9.24
C ILE A 31 -3.72 -7.40 8.93
N VAL A 32 -3.82 -8.48 8.17
CA VAL A 32 -2.70 -9.26 7.65
C VAL A 32 -2.69 -9.20 6.12
N VAL A 33 -1.51 -9.41 5.53
CA VAL A 33 -1.34 -9.51 4.08
C VAL A 33 -0.79 -10.89 3.77
N SER A 34 -1.48 -11.65 2.94
CA SER A 34 -1.05 -12.99 2.54
C SER A 34 -0.04 -12.95 1.39
N ASP A 35 0.67 -14.06 1.19
CA ASP A 35 1.62 -14.19 0.10
C ASP A 35 0.92 -14.20 -1.27
N GLU A 36 -0.32 -14.72 -1.32
CA GLU A 36 -1.18 -14.70 -2.49
C GLU A 36 -1.59 -13.27 -2.84
N GLU A 37 -2.04 -12.46 -1.87
CA GLU A 37 -2.38 -11.05 -2.10
C GLU A 37 -1.18 -10.26 -2.66
N ILE A 38 0.03 -10.56 -2.18
CA ILE A 38 1.26 -9.94 -2.67
C ILE A 38 1.56 -10.40 -4.10
N ALA A 39 1.38 -11.67 -4.42
CA ALA A 39 1.60 -12.17 -5.76
C ALA A 39 0.60 -11.57 -6.77
N GLU A 40 -0.68 -11.49 -6.40
CA GLU A 40 -1.73 -10.89 -7.22
C GLU A 40 -1.45 -9.40 -7.49
N GLU A 41 -1.06 -8.63 -6.46
CA GLU A 41 -0.72 -7.22 -6.63
C GLU A 41 0.52 -7.05 -7.54
N ILE A 42 1.54 -7.89 -7.40
CA ILE A 42 2.74 -7.85 -8.26
C ILE A 42 2.39 -8.19 -9.71
N ASP A 43 1.53 -9.18 -9.92
CA ASP A 43 1.07 -9.56 -11.25
C ASP A 43 0.28 -8.40 -11.88
N GLY A 44 -0.60 -7.74 -11.13
CA GLY A 44 -1.28 -6.52 -11.55
C GLY A 44 -0.33 -5.37 -11.89
N MET A 45 0.67 -5.10 -11.05
CA MET A 45 1.69 -4.05 -11.28
C MET A 45 2.53 -4.28 -12.54
N THR A 46 2.63 -5.51 -13.02
CA THR A 46 3.49 -5.89 -14.16
C THR A 46 2.72 -6.32 -15.40
N ALA A 47 1.38 -6.40 -15.35
CA ALA A 47 0.53 -6.90 -16.42
C ALA A 47 0.71 -6.15 -17.74
N ASP A 48 0.83 -4.82 -17.69
CA ASP A 48 0.88 -3.96 -18.88
C ASP A 48 2.29 -3.81 -19.49
N ILE A 49 3.30 -4.49 -18.94
CA ILE A 49 4.66 -4.44 -19.49
C ILE A 49 4.73 -5.32 -20.74
N ALA A 50 4.63 -4.68 -21.91
CA ALA A 50 4.58 -5.37 -23.21
C ALA A 50 5.84 -6.21 -23.54
N GLU A 51 7.00 -5.86 -22.99
CA GLU A 51 8.25 -6.59 -23.25
C GLU A 51 8.45 -7.67 -22.19
N GLU A 52 8.30 -8.93 -22.58
CA GLU A 52 8.32 -10.10 -21.69
C GLU A 52 9.55 -10.16 -20.77
N MET A 53 10.73 -9.82 -21.30
CA MET A 53 11.96 -9.81 -20.51
C MET A 53 11.94 -8.73 -19.42
N LYS A 54 11.43 -7.53 -19.73
CA LYS A 54 11.26 -6.46 -18.76
C LYS A 54 10.18 -6.78 -17.73
N GLN A 55 9.10 -7.44 -18.17
CA GLN A 55 8.04 -7.89 -17.28
C GLN A 55 8.57 -8.90 -16.26
N LYS A 56 9.29 -9.93 -16.72
CA LYS A 56 9.95 -10.92 -15.85
C LYS A 56 10.93 -10.29 -14.88
N GLU A 57 11.74 -9.34 -15.36
CA GLU A 57 12.68 -8.63 -14.50
C GLU A 57 11.96 -7.82 -13.42
N ALA A 58 10.95 -7.02 -13.79
CA ALA A 58 10.14 -6.24 -12.86
C ALA A 58 9.41 -7.13 -11.84
N ARG A 59 8.84 -8.25 -12.27
CA ARG A 59 8.17 -9.22 -11.40
C ARG A 59 9.15 -9.82 -10.38
N ARG A 60 10.34 -10.24 -10.82
CA ARG A 60 11.40 -10.76 -9.94
C ARG A 60 11.85 -9.71 -8.91
N ARG A 61 11.94 -8.46 -9.35
CA ARG A 61 12.29 -7.28 -8.55
C ARG A 61 11.34 -7.10 -7.36
N LEU A 62 10.04 -7.10 -7.67
CA LEU A 62 8.96 -6.91 -6.71
C LEU A 62 8.82 -8.09 -5.75
N HIS A 63 9.06 -9.33 -6.21
CA HIS A 63 9.06 -10.50 -5.33
C HIS A 63 10.28 -10.59 -4.40
N SER A 64 11.36 -9.86 -4.69
CA SER A 64 12.58 -9.91 -3.90
C SER A 64 12.71 -8.70 -3.00
N TYR A 65 13.36 -7.66 -3.49
CA TYR A 65 13.81 -6.57 -2.63
C TYR A 65 12.74 -5.49 -2.41
N GLU A 66 11.71 -5.39 -3.27
CA GLU A 66 10.61 -4.42 -3.09
C GLU A 66 9.37 -5.07 -2.47
N ARG A 67 9.45 -6.32 -2.04
CA ARG A 67 8.30 -7.09 -1.54
C ARG A 67 7.66 -6.44 -0.32
N GLU A 68 8.47 -5.90 0.59
CA GLU A 68 8.01 -5.18 1.77
C GLU A 68 7.22 -3.92 1.38
N ASN A 69 7.65 -3.19 0.36
CA ASN A 69 6.92 -2.01 -0.13
C ASN A 69 5.55 -2.39 -0.70
N VAL A 70 5.46 -3.51 -1.42
CA VAL A 70 4.17 -4.03 -1.92
C VAL A 70 3.28 -4.45 -0.75
N THR A 71 3.87 -5.09 0.26
CA THR A 71 3.16 -5.51 1.48
C THR A 71 2.56 -4.30 2.21
N ASP A 72 3.36 -3.25 2.41
CA ASP A 72 2.93 -2.01 3.06
C ASP A 72 1.81 -1.31 2.28
N LEU A 73 1.91 -1.29 0.94
CA LEU A 73 0.88 -0.73 0.07
C LEU A 73 -0.46 -1.45 0.26
N ILE A 74 -0.46 -2.78 0.23
CA ILE A 74 -1.67 -3.59 0.42
C ILE A 74 -2.22 -3.38 1.83
N LYS A 75 -1.36 -3.41 2.86
CA LYS A 75 -1.74 -3.20 4.26
C LYS A 75 -2.45 -1.86 4.43
N VAL A 76 -1.85 -0.77 3.94
CA VAL A 76 -2.43 0.58 3.98
C VAL A 76 -3.79 0.63 3.29
N ARG A 77 -3.92 0.04 2.09
CA ARG A 77 -5.17 -0.01 1.33
C ARG A 77 -6.27 -0.72 2.14
N LYS A 78 -5.96 -1.88 2.71
CA LYS A 78 -6.89 -2.65 3.57
C LYS A 78 -7.29 -1.85 4.81
N THR A 79 -6.33 -1.17 5.45
CA THR A 79 -6.60 -0.34 6.63
C THR A 79 -7.52 0.85 6.34
N VAL A 80 -7.29 1.54 5.23
CA VAL A 80 -8.13 2.67 4.83
C VAL A 80 -9.55 2.21 4.50
N ASN A 81 -9.69 1.11 3.76
CA ASN A 81 -11.01 0.53 3.46
C ASN A 81 -11.74 0.17 4.75
N ARG A 82 -11.03 -0.48 5.69
CA ARG A 82 -11.60 -0.84 6.99
C ARG A 82 -12.07 0.38 7.79
N LEU A 83 -11.27 1.45 7.81
CA LEU A 83 -11.69 2.71 8.43
C LEU A 83 -12.94 3.29 7.78
N ALA A 84 -13.04 3.23 6.45
CA ALA A 84 -14.23 3.67 5.73
C ALA A 84 -15.47 2.82 6.08
N GLU A 85 -15.32 1.51 6.24
CA GLU A 85 -16.41 0.63 6.69
C GLU A 85 -16.90 0.99 8.10
N ILE A 86 -15.96 1.21 9.03
CA ILE A 86 -16.28 1.60 10.41
C ILE A 86 -17.07 2.92 10.42
N VAL A 87 -16.63 3.90 9.63
CA VAL A 87 -17.26 5.23 9.59
C VAL A 87 -18.63 5.19 8.89
N THR A 88 -18.78 4.39 7.84
CA THR A 88 -20.00 4.36 7.01
C THR A 88 -21.01 3.29 7.44
N GLY A 89 -20.59 2.31 8.23
CA GLY A 89 -21.38 1.14 8.62
C GLY A 89 -21.67 0.17 7.46
N LYS A 90 -20.97 0.30 6.32
CA LYS A 90 -21.15 -0.55 5.13
C LYS A 90 -19.85 -1.26 4.82
N GLU A 91 -19.90 -2.58 4.59
CA GLU A 91 -18.76 -3.32 4.06
C GLU A 91 -18.35 -2.76 2.70
N GLN A 92 -17.05 -2.54 2.51
CA GLN A 92 -16.49 -2.16 1.23
C GLN A 92 -16.13 -3.43 0.48
N SER A 93 -16.98 -3.83 -0.45
CA SER A 93 -16.62 -4.84 -1.44
C SER A 93 -15.43 -4.30 -2.24
N GLN A 94 -14.32 -5.06 -2.30
CA GLN A 94 -13.21 -4.76 -3.21
C GLN A 94 -13.78 -4.52 -4.63
N PRO A 95 -13.30 -3.50 -5.37
CA PRO A 95 -13.62 -3.43 -6.78
C PRO A 95 -12.98 -4.65 -7.45
N ALA A 96 -13.82 -5.51 -8.01
CA ALA A 96 -13.39 -6.47 -9.02
C ALA A 96 -13.12 -5.66 -10.30
N GLU A 97 -11.86 -5.53 -10.67
CA GLU A 97 -11.44 -5.18 -12.04
C GLU A 97 -10.73 -6.38 -12.66
#